data_AF-A0A5N5GCQ2-F1
#
_entry.id   AF-A0A5N5GCQ2-F1
#
_cell.length_a   1.000
_cell.length_b   1.000
_cell.length_c   1.000
_cell.angle_alpha   90.00
_cell.angle_beta   90.00
_cell.angle_gamma   90.00
#
_symmetry.space_group_name_H-M   'P 1'
#
loop_
_entity.id
_entity.type
_entity.pdbx_description
1 polymer ?
#
loop_
_entity_poly.entity_id
_entity_poly.type
_entity_poly.pdbx_seq_one_letter_code
_entity_poly.pdbx_strand_id
1 'polypeptide(L)'
;MLLSPSSSTQRSPTKMLDRVLSSRRYAPYADDSAVENDVVADESKTKKHLPFSFFTTRITNYLTRTGPVWPCLLVLALVLLLIFNSRRFVCVSPYDPVSRTGFFGFDGLESDIGSLGVPWCRSKHGKTVEWTTKDLIKGLEVFIPIYETRPIKNNMYGMGFDHSFGLWFIAQWLKPDLMIESGAFKGHSTWVLRQAMPDAPIITLTPKHPGKFLKKGPAYVDGNCTYFTGKDFLDFGNVNWGKVMKKHGITDLSRVLIFFDDHQNELKRITQALKAGFQHIIFEDNYDTGTGDHYSLRQICDQSYIRGGGHSCYKDSDEARIRSKRKKFWEKAVDIEELCGPGEAWWGVRGYMHDNFTKSSKKISYSEHFRNSRFVESILDVYWEVPPVAGPSLTHQTRYDPARAVTPIVEDGRYGLFNRLGLTRLDPSVFNGYTQMVYVQISNQ
;
A
#
# COMPACT_ATOMS: atom_id res chain seq x y z
N MET A 1 20.41 29.32 72.12
CA MET A 1 21.51 30.30 72.06
C MET A 1 21.79 30.62 70.61
N LEU A 2 21.68 31.91 70.25
CA LEU A 2 22.44 32.67 69.23
C LEU A 2 22.41 32.17 67.77
N LEU A 3 21.64 32.79 66.87
CA LEU A 3 21.88 34.03 66.09
C LEU A 3 22.49 33.75 64.69
N SER A 4 21.79 34.26 63.67
CA SER A 4 22.01 34.28 62.20
C SER A 4 23.17 35.21 61.76
N PRO A 5 23.36 35.67 60.47
CA PRO A 5 22.78 35.28 59.16
C PRO A 5 23.79 35.31 57.94
N SER A 6 23.21 35.25 56.72
CA SER A 6 23.72 35.61 55.36
C SER A 6 24.09 34.40 54.47
N SER A 7 23.75 34.32 53.18
CA SER A 7 23.52 35.37 52.18
C SER A 7 22.48 34.96 51.12
N SER A 8 21.94 35.98 50.45
CA SER A 8 20.94 35.96 49.40
C SER A 8 21.55 35.75 48.01
N THR A 9 20.88 35.00 47.14
CA THR A 9 20.84 35.34 45.71
C THR A 9 19.55 34.85 45.08
N GLN A 10 18.85 35.79 44.44
CA GLN A 10 17.57 35.63 43.77
C GLN A 10 17.68 34.75 42.51
N ARG A 11 16.75 33.80 42.33
CA ARG A 11 16.24 33.40 41.01
C ARG A 11 14.73 33.19 41.09
N SER A 12 14.03 33.91 40.21
CA SER A 12 12.59 33.90 40.00
C SER A 12 12.03 32.51 39.65
N PRO A 13 10.83 32.14 40.12
CA PRO A 13 10.16 30.91 39.73
C PRO A 13 9.20 31.18 38.56
N THR A 14 9.27 30.38 37.49
CA THR A 14 8.16 30.27 36.55
C THR A 14 7.51 28.91 36.77
N LYS A 15 6.37 28.92 37.46
CA LYS A 15 5.53 27.75 37.69
C LYS A 15 4.89 27.29 36.38
N MET A 16 4.97 25.97 36.16
CA MET A 16 4.02 25.19 35.37
C MET A 16 2.60 25.28 35.98
N LEU A 17 1.59 25.18 35.11
CA LEU A 17 0.39 24.33 35.22
C LEU A 17 -0.32 24.45 33.85
N ASP A 18 -0.31 23.44 32.98
CA ASP A 18 -1.11 22.21 32.96
C ASP A 18 -2.43 22.34 32.16
N ARG A 19 -2.70 21.26 31.42
CA ARG A 19 -3.94 20.80 30.77
C ARG A 19 -4.40 21.46 29.46
N VAL A 20 -4.44 20.76 28.32
CA VAL A 20 -5.17 19.52 27.91
C VAL A 20 -6.57 19.81 27.35
N LEU A 21 -6.68 19.53 26.04
CA LEU A 21 -7.82 19.02 25.25
C LEU A 21 -8.99 19.92 24.79
N SER A 22 -9.02 20.07 23.46
CA SER A 22 -10.05 19.50 22.55
C SER A 22 -11.38 20.23 22.33
N SER A 23 -11.93 19.93 21.15
CA SER A 23 -13.32 20.04 20.70
C SER A 23 -13.73 21.33 19.98
N ARG A 24 -13.48 21.36 18.65
CA ARG A 24 -14.31 22.14 17.72
C ARG A 24 -15.70 21.51 17.65
N ARG A 25 -16.70 22.36 17.84
CA ARG A 25 -18.13 22.08 17.95
C ARG A 25 -18.72 21.57 16.62
N TYR A 26 -19.71 20.71 16.76
CA TYR A 26 -20.70 20.36 15.75
C TYR A 26 -22.10 20.82 16.24
N ALA A 27 -23.02 20.91 15.28
CA ALA A 27 -24.49 20.91 15.39
C ALA A 27 -25.19 22.28 15.52
N PRO A 28 -26.50 22.41 15.16
CA PRO A 28 -27.43 21.33 14.76
C PRO A 28 -28.34 21.62 13.54
N TYR A 29 -28.95 20.54 13.03
CA TYR A 29 -30.27 20.54 12.38
C TYR A 29 -31.33 20.18 13.44
N ALA A 30 -32.52 20.78 13.39
CA ALA A 30 -33.74 20.27 14.02
C ALA A 30 -35.01 20.80 13.30
N ASP A 31 -36.04 19.94 13.32
CA ASP A 31 -37.31 19.92 12.58
C ASP A 31 -38.43 20.88 13.06
N ASP A 32 -39.41 21.05 12.14
CA ASP A 32 -40.86 21.29 12.28
C ASP A 32 -41.45 22.46 13.09
N SER A 33 -42.24 23.32 12.42
CA SER A 33 -43.71 23.48 12.63
C SER A 33 -44.36 24.68 11.90
N ALA A 34 -45.49 24.37 11.23
CA ALA A 34 -46.78 25.09 11.12
C ALA A 34 -46.94 26.55 10.55
N VAL A 35 -47.71 26.61 9.44
CA VAL A 35 -48.88 27.50 9.11
C VAL A 35 -48.66 29.02 9.00
N GLU A 36 -48.80 29.63 7.80
CA GLU A 36 -50.05 30.25 7.26
C GLU A 36 -49.79 30.93 5.87
N ASN A 37 -50.88 31.30 5.19
CA ASN A 37 -51.10 31.50 3.75
C ASN A 37 -50.41 32.72 3.07
N ASP A 38 -50.09 32.62 1.76
CA ASP A 38 -50.88 33.26 0.69
C ASP A 38 -50.29 33.04 -0.73
N VAL A 39 -51.16 32.49 -1.60
CA VAL A 39 -51.45 32.72 -3.04
C VAL A 39 -50.38 33.48 -3.87
N VAL A 40 -49.88 32.96 -5.01
CA VAL A 40 -50.43 33.18 -6.38
C VAL A 40 -49.63 32.37 -7.45
N ALA A 41 -50.38 31.72 -8.35
CA ALA A 41 -50.14 31.30 -9.76
C ALA A 41 -48.81 30.59 -10.14
N ASP A 42 -48.82 29.32 -10.56
CA ASP A 42 -49.25 28.77 -11.87
C ASP A 42 -48.41 29.26 -13.06
N GLU A 43 -47.52 28.40 -13.59
CA GLU A 43 -47.47 28.14 -15.03
C GLU A 43 -46.60 26.90 -15.38
N SER A 44 -46.95 26.33 -16.52
CA SER A 44 -46.78 24.93 -16.90
C SER A 44 -45.52 24.57 -17.71
N LYS A 45 -45.14 23.28 -17.64
CA LYS A 45 -44.62 22.37 -18.69
C LYS A 45 -43.96 23.00 -19.95
N THR A 46 -42.76 22.54 -20.32
CA THR A 46 -42.55 21.57 -21.43
C THR A 46 -41.07 21.30 -21.75
N LYS A 47 -40.73 20.00 -21.84
CA LYS A 47 -39.60 19.44 -22.60
C LYS A 47 -39.75 19.75 -24.09
N LYS A 48 -38.71 20.22 -24.78
CA LYS A 48 -38.53 20.00 -26.24
C LYS A 48 -37.06 19.82 -26.64
N HIS A 49 -36.87 18.86 -27.54
CA HIS A 49 -35.63 18.40 -28.17
C HIS A 49 -34.99 19.45 -29.10
N LEU A 50 -33.66 19.52 -29.12
CA LEU A 50 -32.87 20.18 -30.17
C LEU A 50 -32.75 19.27 -31.42
N PRO A 51 -32.91 19.78 -32.66
CA PRO A 51 -32.73 18.97 -33.87
C PRO A 51 -31.28 19.05 -34.39
N PHE A 52 -30.73 17.86 -34.68
CA PHE A 52 -29.41 17.55 -35.26
C PHE A 52 -29.20 18.03 -36.72
N SER A 53 -30.02 18.94 -37.24
CA SER A 53 -30.12 19.22 -38.69
C SER A 53 -29.37 20.48 -39.18
N PHE A 54 -28.67 21.21 -38.31
CA PHE A 54 -27.99 22.47 -38.72
C PHE A 54 -26.50 22.31 -39.08
N PHE A 55 -25.85 21.20 -38.69
CA PHE A 55 -24.41 20.99 -38.91
C PHE A 55 -24.07 20.22 -40.20
N THR A 56 -24.99 19.38 -40.69
CA THR A 56 -24.73 18.52 -41.85
C THR A 56 -24.84 19.24 -43.20
N THR A 57 -25.50 20.40 -43.26
CA THR A 57 -25.72 21.12 -44.52
C THR A 57 -24.63 22.15 -44.86
N ARG A 58 -23.74 22.50 -43.92
CA ARG A 58 -22.62 23.44 -44.18
C ARG A 58 -21.33 22.77 -44.65
N ILE A 59 -21.13 21.48 -44.35
CA ILE A 59 -19.90 20.76 -44.73
C ILE A 59 -19.93 20.35 -46.21
N THR A 60 -21.10 20.02 -46.75
CA THR A 60 -21.26 19.56 -48.13
C THR A 60 -21.04 20.67 -49.17
N ASN A 61 -21.24 21.95 -48.80
CA ASN A 61 -21.04 23.10 -49.70
C ASN A 61 -19.61 23.64 -49.72
N TYR A 62 -18.73 23.22 -48.79
CA TYR A 62 -17.32 23.63 -48.80
C TYR A 62 -16.45 22.69 -49.65
N LEU A 63 -16.83 21.41 -49.72
CA LEU A 63 -16.12 20.36 -50.45
C LEU A 63 -16.32 20.39 -51.98
N THR A 64 -17.29 21.16 -52.49
CA THR A 64 -17.53 21.29 -53.94
C THR A 64 -16.89 22.52 -54.57
N ARG A 65 -16.24 23.39 -53.77
CA ARG A 65 -15.68 24.68 -54.24
C ARG A 65 -14.15 24.71 -54.36
N THR A 66 -13.46 23.67 -53.90
CA THR A 66 -12.00 23.52 -54.06
C THR A 66 -11.73 22.23 -54.82
N GLY A 67 -11.30 22.35 -56.07
CA GLY A 67 -11.05 21.23 -57.00
C GLY A 67 -9.93 20.27 -56.55
N PRO A 68 -9.37 19.45 -57.45
CA PRO A 68 -8.60 18.22 -57.16
C PRO A 68 -7.20 18.43 -56.54
N VAL A 69 -6.96 19.59 -55.94
CA VAL A 69 -5.71 19.97 -55.28
C VAL A 69 -5.55 19.30 -53.91
N TRP A 70 -6.65 19.07 -53.19
CA TRP A 70 -6.61 18.50 -51.83
C TRP A 70 -6.16 17.03 -51.77
N PRO A 71 -6.60 16.13 -52.68
CA PRO A 71 -6.10 14.75 -52.71
C PRO A 71 -4.59 14.70 -52.99
N CYS A 72 -4.08 15.58 -53.87
CA CYS A 72 -2.67 15.63 -54.22
C CYS A 72 -1.79 16.07 -53.03
N LEU A 73 -2.26 17.05 -52.25
CA LEU A 73 -1.56 17.52 -51.05
C LEU A 73 -1.54 16.47 -49.93
N LEU A 74 -2.63 15.69 -49.77
CA LEU A 74 -2.68 14.59 -48.82
C LEU A 74 -1.71 13.46 -49.19
N VAL A 75 -1.64 13.10 -50.47
CA VAL A 75 -0.67 12.09 -50.96
C VAL A 75 0.76 12.56 -50.77
N LEU A 76 1.06 13.84 -51.06
CA LEU A 76 2.38 14.42 -50.86
C LEU A 76 2.79 14.41 -49.37
N ALA A 77 1.87 14.75 -48.47
CA ALA A 77 2.10 14.70 -47.02
C ALA A 77 2.38 13.27 -46.53
N LEU A 78 1.67 12.26 -47.08
CA LEU A 78 1.86 10.85 -46.74
C LEU A 78 3.22 10.31 -47.22
N VAL A 79 3.67 10.72 -48.41
CA VAL A 79 4.99 10.36 -48.95
C VAL A 79 6.12 11.01 -48.12
N LEU A 80 5.97 12.27 -47.72
CA LEU A 80 6.96 12.94 -46.86
C LEU A 80 7.05 12.28 -45.48
N LEU A 81 5.93 11.84 -44.90
CA LEU A 81 5.88 11.09 -43.64
C LEU A 81 6.61 9.74 -43.72
N LEU A 82 6.46 9.02 -44.84
CA LEU A 82 7.14 7.74 -45.08
C LEU A 82 8.65 7.94 -45.26
N ILE A 83 9.09 9.01 -45.93
CA ILE A 83 10.51 9.32 -46.11
C ILE A 83 11.15 9.72 -44.77
N PHE A 84 10.48 10.52 -43.93
CA PHE A 84 10.98 10.91 -42.60
C PHE A 84 11.08 9.73 -41.62
N ASN A 85 10.20 8.74 -41.71
CA ASN A 85 10.25 7.54 -40.86
C ASN A 85 11.31 6.51 -41.28
N SER A 86 11.84 6.59 -42.51
CA SER A 86 12.84 5.62 -43.01
C SER A 86 14.28 5.86 -42.50
N ARG A 87 14.56 7.01 -41.86
CA ARG A 87 15.93 7.44 -41.48
C ARG A 87 16.21 7.44 -39.98
N ARG A 88 15.76 6.42 -39.25
CA ARG A 88 16.25 6.15 -37.88
C ARG A 88 16.51 4.67 -37.65
N PHE A 89 17.62 4.18 -38.19
CA PHE A 89 18.24 2.95 -37.72
C PHE A 89 19.50 3.33 -36.93
N VAL A 90 19.37 3.32 -35.60
CA VAL A 90 20.50 3.32 -34.67
C VAL A 90 20.64 1.89 -34.16
N CYS A 91 21.82 1.29 -34.34
CA CYS A 91 22.14 -0.06 -33.89
C CYS A 91 22.01 -0.19 -32.37
N VAL A 92 21.30 -1.22 -31.90
CA VAL A 92 21.23 -1.60 -30.48
C VAL A 92 21.67 -3.07 -30.34
N SER A 93 22.53 -3.29 -29.35
CA SER A 93 23.10 -4.57 -28.91
C SER A 93 22.01 -5.58 -28.47
N PRO A 94 22.17 -6.91 -28.69
CA PRO A 94 21.11 -7.87 -28.48
C PRO A 94 21.22 -8.56 -27.11
N TYR A 95 20.73 -7.93 -26.04
CA TYR A 95 20.33 -8.65 -24.81
C TYR A 95 19.34 -7.80 -23.99
N ASP A 96 18.05 -7.88 -24.31
CA ASP A 96 16.94 -7.90 -23.33
C ASP A 96 15.59 -8.13 -24.04
N PRO A 97 14.73 -9.07 -23.60
CA PRO A 97 13.42 -9.30 -24.19
C PRO A 97 12.33 -8.58 -23.39
N VAL A 98 11.98 -7.35 -23.78
CA VAL A 98 10.66 -6.79 -23.48
C VAL A 98 10.08 -6.22 -24.77
N SER A 99 8.91 -6.74 -25.11
CA SER A 99 8.13 -6.49 -26.32
C SER A 99 7.97 -5.00 -26.63
N ARG A 100 8.49 -4.58 -27.79
CA ARG A 100 8.19 -3.31 -28.44
C ARG A 100 7.29 -3.58 -29.64
N THR A 101 6.05 -3.09 -29.58
CA THR A 101 5.25 -2.73 -30.76
C THR A 101 4.48 -1.47 -30.44
N GLY A 102 5.11 -0.32 -30.67
CA GLY A 102 4.44 0.98 -30.70
C GLY A 102 4.18 1.37 -32.15
N PHE A 103 2.91 1.49 -32.54
CA PHE A 103 2.50 2.19 -33.74
C PHE A 103 1.06 2.71 -33.55
N PHE A 104 0.90 4.03 -33.68
CA PHE A 104 -0.28 4.88 -33.44
C PHE A 104 -0.60 5.30 -31.99
N GLY A 105 -0.02 6.43 -31.57
CA GLY A 105 -0.80 7.62 -31.17
C GLY A 105 -1.75 7.58 -29.96
N PHE A 106 -1.73 6.52 -29.14
CA PHE A 106 -2.47 6.40 -27.89
C PHE A 106 -1.57 6.02 -26.69
N ASP A 107 -0.30 6.43 -26.71
CA ASP A 107 0.69 6.17 -25.65
C ASP A 107 0.41 6.91 -24.31
N GLY A 108 -0.76 7.52 -24.13
CA GLY A 108 -1.11 8.33 -22.95
C GLY A 108 -1.73 7.58 -21.77
N LEU A 109 -2.02 6.28 -21.88
CA LEU A 109 -2.61 5.50 -20.77
C LEU A 109 -1.74 4.33 -20.27
N GLU A 110 -0.85 3.76 -21.09
CA GLU A 110 0.09 2.71 -20.64
C GLU A 110 1.48 3.26 -20.25
N SER A 111 1.82 4.48 -20.66
CA SER A 111 3.12 5.13 -20.35
C SER A 111 3.22 5.71 -18.93
N ASP A 112 2.12 5.81 -18.18
CA ASP A 112 2.13 6.42 -16.85
C ASP A 112 2.50 5.42 -15.73
N ILE A 113 2.75 4.14 -16.05
CA ILE A 113 3.29 3.18 -15.10
C ILE A 113 4.81 3.11 -15.31
N GLY A 114 5.58 3.61 -14.34
CA GLY A 114 7.03 3.34 -14.29
C GLY A 114 7.97 4.53 -14.53
N SER A 115 7.49 5.77 -14.54
CA SER A 115 8.41 6.92 -14.49
C SER A 115 9.15 6.99 -13.15
N LEU A 116 8.46 6.60 -12.06
CA LEU A 116 9.08 6.27 -10.78
C LEU A 116 9.29 4.75 -10.77
N GLY A 117 10.46 4.29 -10.35
CA GLY A 117 10.68 2.86 -10.15
C GLY A 117 10.17 2.39 -8.78
N VAL A 118 10.21 1.07 -8.60
CA VAL A 118 9.81 0.40 -7.37
C VAL A 118 11.07 -0.02 -6.59
N PRO A 119 11.37 0.59 -5.44
CA PRO A 119 12.48 0.14 -4.60
C PRO A 119 12.16 -1.25 -4.03
N TRP A 120 13.20 -2.03 -3.77
CA TRP A 120 13.10 -3.39 -3.24
C TRP A 120 14.35 -3.74 -2.43
N CYS A 121 14.25 -4.71 -1.52
CA CYS A 121 15.42 -5.23 -0.81
C CYS A 121 16.12 -6.34 -1.58
N ARG A 122 17.44 -6.21 -1.75
CA ARG A 122 18.26 -7.26 -2.36
C ARG A 122 18.35 -8.48 -1.46
N SER A 123 18.02 -9.66 -1.99
CA SER A 123 18.32 -10.93 -1.32
C SER A 123 19.79 -11.30 -1.48
N LYS A 124 20.41 -11.83 -0.41
CA LYS A 124 21.86 -12.11 -0.36
C LYS A 124 22.34 -13.09 -1.44
N HIS A 125 21.48 -13.98 -1.89
CA HIS A 125 21.78 -14.98 -2.94
C HIS A 125 20.92 -14.85 -4.19
N GLY A 126 20.15 -13.76 -4.33
CA GLY A 126 19.26 -13.57 -5.48
C GLY A 126 18.08 -14.56 -5.53
N LYS A 127 17.83 -15.30 -4.45
CA LYS A 127 16.69 -16.22 -4.36
C LYS A 127 15.39 -15.41 -4.35
N THR A 128 14.37 -15.98 -5.00
CA THR A 128 13.01 -15.46 -5.06
C THR A 128 12.02 -16.58 -4.68
N VAL A 129 10.75 -16.24 -4.62
CA VAL A 129 9.65 -17.17 -4.37
C VAL A 129 9.49 -18.19 -5.51
N GLU A 130 8.94 -19.35 -5.19
CA GLU A 130 8.76 -20.45 -6.15
C GLU A 130 7.43 -20.37 -6.91
N TRP A 131 6.45 -19.64 -6.37
CA TRP A 131 5.14 -19.50 -7.00
C TRP A 131 5.15 -18.49 -8.16
N THR A 132 4.24 -18.71 -9.11
CA THR A 132 4.09 -17.89 -10.31
C THR A 132 2.76 -17.13 -10.32
N THR A 133 2.58 -16.20 -11.26
CA THR A 133 1.28 -15.55 -11.49
C THR A 133 0.16 -16.55 -11.78
N LYS A 134 0.46 -17.70 -12.40
CA LYS A 134 -0.54 -18.76 -12.62
C LYS A 134 -1.02 -19.37 -11.32
N ASP A 135 -0.13 -19.53 -10.34
CA ASP A 135 -0.48 -20.05 -9.02
C ASP A 135 -1.29 -19.04 -8.23
N LEU A 136 -0.95 -17.75 -8.33
CA LEU A 136 -1.76 -16.67 -7.75
C LEU A 136 -3.18 -16.63 -8.33
N ILE A 137 -3.33 -16.78 -9.65
CA ILE A 137 -4.65 -16.83 -10.32
C ILE A 137 -5.47 -18.03 -9.80
N LYS A 138 -4.87 -19.22 -9.68
CA LYS A 138 -5.54 -20.39 -9.08
C LYS A 138 -5.90 -20.16 -7.61
N GLY A 139 -5.03 -19.48 -6.87
CA GLY A 139 -5.30 -19.08 -5.49
C GLY A 139 -6.54 -18.18 -5.41
N LEU A 140 -6.69 -17.22 -6.32
CA LEU A 140 -7.86 -16.33 -6.37
C LEU A 140 -9.16 -17.09 -6.63
N GLU A 141 -9.14 -18.08 -7.53
CA GLU A 141 -10.31 -18.93 -7.82
C GLU A 141 -10.85 -19.61 -6.54
N VAL A 142 -9.96 -19.97 -5.61
CA VAL A 142 -10.31 -20.56 -4.32
C VAL A 142 -10.65 -19.50 -3.27
N PHE A 143 -9.88 -18.42 -3.20
CA PHE A 143 -9.98 -17.47 -2.10
C PHE A 143 -11.17 -16.52 -2.20
N ILE A 144 -11.59 -16.12 -3.40
CA ILE A 144 -12.71 -15.20 -3.59
C ILE A 144 -13.99 -15.68 -2.87
N PRO A 145 -14.49 -16.92 -3.08
CA PRO A 145 -15.68 -17.39 -2.37
C PRO A 145 -15.46 -17.48 -0.86
N ILE A 146 -14.24 -17.78 -0.39
CA ILE A 146 -13.89 -17.76 1.04
C ILE A 146 -14.05 -16.34 1.59
N TYR A 147 -13.47 -15.33 0.93
CA TYR A 147 -13.52 -13.93 1.35
C TYR A 147 -14.94 -13.37 1.42
N GLU A 148 -15.85 -13.86 0.57
CA GLU A 148 -17.27 -13.50 0.63
C GLU A 148 -17.94 -13.97 1.93
N THR A 149 -17.45 -15.05 2.57
CA THR A 149 -17.97 -15.55 3.86
C THR A 149 -17.44 -14.82 5.08
N ARG A 150 -16.51 -13.86 4.91
CA ARG A 150 -15.86 -13.17 6.03
C ARG A 150 -16.87 -12.60 7.04
N PRO A 151 -16.60 -12.72 8.35
CA PRO A 151 -17.49 -12.22 9.40
C PRO A 151 -17.49 -10.68 9.48
N ILE A 152 -16.40 -10.04 9.05
CA ILE A 152 -16.22 -8.58 9.10
C ILE A 152 -16.34 -8.04 7.67
N LYS A 153 -17.55 -7.61 7.28
CA LYS A 153 -17.80 -7.10 5.92
C LYS A 153 -17.08 -5.78 5.65
N ASN A 154 -17.14 -4.86 6.62
CA ASN A 154 -16.44 -3.59 6.60
C ASN A 154 -15.28 -3.61 7.60
N ASN A 155 -14.08 -3.88 7.10
CA ASN A 155 -12.87 -3.89 7.90
C ASN A 155 -12.10 -2.56 7.83
N MET A 156 -12.81 -1.42 7.84
CA MET A 156 -12.18 -0.10 7.90
C MET A 156 -11.11 -0.04 9.00
N TYR A 157 -9.95 0.50 8.62
CA TYR A 157 -8.69 0.55 9.40
C TYR A 157 -7.92 -0.76 9.56
N GLY A 158 -8.39 -1.87 9.00
CA GLY A 158 -7.62 -3.10 8.93
C GLY A 158 -7.41 -3.53 7.47
N MET A 159 -6.79 -4.70 7.31
CA MET A 159 -6.46 -5.25 5.99
C MET A 159 -7.69 -5.41 5.07
N GLY A 160 -7.50 -5.05 3.80
CA GLY A 160 -8.48 -5.19 2.70
C GLY A 160 -8.35 -6.51 1.94
N PHE A 161 -8.97 -6.61 0.76
CA PHE A 161 -8.99 -7.84 -0.04
C PHE A 161 -7.60 -8.28 -0.50
N ASP A 162 -6.79 -7.37 -1.04
CA ASP A 162 -5.48 -7.69 -1.61
C ASP A 162 -4.54 -8.33 -0.57
N HIS A 163 -4.44 -7.72 0.60
CA HIS A 163 -3.62 -8.24 1.70
C HIS A 163 -4.23 -9.52 2.29
N SER A 164 -5.56 -9.65 2.32
CA SER A 164 -6.21 -10.89 2.79
C SER A 164 -5.90 -12.07 1.86
N PHE A 165 -5.89 -11.83 0.55
CA PHE A 165 -5.50 -12.82 -0.42
C PHE A 165 -4.04 -13.22 -0.26
N GLY A 166 -3.13 -12.24 -0.18
CA GLY A 166 -1.70 -12.54 -0.03
C GLY A 166 -1.39 -13.33 1.25
N LEU A 167 -1.98 -12.94 2.39
CA LEU A 167 -1.79 -13.65 3.66
C LEU A 167 -2.29 -15.11 3.56
N TRP A 168 -3.49 -15.30 3.01
CA TRP A 168 -4.06 -16.62 2.81
C TRP A 168 -3.21 -17.48 1.86
N PHE A 169 -2.79 -16.90 0.75
CA PHE A 169 -2.02 -17.59 -0.29
C PHE A 169 -0.65 -18.04 0.24
N ILE A 170 0.08 -17.16 0.92
CA ILE A 170 1.40 -17.48 1.49
C ILE A 170 1.26 -18.58 2.55
N ALA A 171 0.27 -18.49 3.43
CA ALA A 171 0.02 -19.52 4.44
C ALA A 171 -0.31 -20.89 3.80
N GLN A 172 -1.17 -20.91 2.78
CA GLN A 172 -1.51 -22.13 2.02
C GLN A 172 -0.33 -22.72 1.26
N TRP A 173 0.57 -21.87 0.76
CA TRP A 173 1.77 -22.31 0.06
C TRP A 173 2.78 -22.95 1.02
N LEU A 174 3.08 -22.26 2.13
CA LEU A 174 4.09 -22.70 3.11
C LEU A 174 3.60 -23.85 3.99
N LYS A 175 2.28 -23.95 4.20
CA LYS A 175 1.62 -24.93 5.08
C LYS A 175 2.29 -24.99 6.45
N PRO A 176 2.36 -23.88 7.21
CA PRO A 176 3.09 -23.84 8.47
C PRO A 176 2.48 -24.78 9.52
N ASP A 177 3.32 -25.28 10.42
CA ASP A 177 2.89 -26.09 11.57
C ASP A 177 2.31 -25.22 12.69
N LEU A 178 2.66 -23.93 12.72
CA LEU A 178 2.13 -22.93 13.64
C LEU A 178 2.20 -21.53 13.01
N MET A 179 1.20 -20.70 13.28
CA MET A 179 1.15 -19.31 12.83
C MET A 179 1.15 -18.36 14.03
N ILE A 180 1.98 -17.31 13.94
CA ILE A 180 2.04 -16.23 14.94
C ILE A 180 1.52 -14.96 14.29
N GLU A 181 0.57 -14.30 14.93
CA GLU A 181 0.03 -13.01 14.54
C GLU A 181 0.40 -11.97 15.61
N SER A 182 0.96 -10.84 15.21
CA SER A 182 1.19 -9.69 16.08
C SER A 182 0.40 -8.51 15.54
N GLY A 183 -0.63 -8.09 16.27
CA GLY A 183 -1.61 -7.09 15.82
C GLY A 183 -2.84 -7.74 15.18
N ALA A 184 -3.90 -7.94 15.96
CA ALA A 184 -5.10 -8.62 15.46
C ALA A 184 -6.30 -7.70 15.23
N PHE A 185 -6.30 -6.51 15.86
CA PHE A 185 -7.42 -5.58 15.81
C PHE A 185 -8.81 -6.24 16.06
N LYS A 186 -9.66 -6.30 15.03
CA LYS A 186 -11.00 -6.92 15.05
C LYS A 186 -10.98 -8.44 14.79
N GLY A 187 -9.82 -9.03 14.50
CA GLY A 187 -9.62 -10.47 14.24
C GLY A 187 -9.77 -10.89 12.78
N HIS A 188 -9.76 -9.95 11.82
CA HIS A 188 -9.94 -10.30 10.40
C HIS A 188 -8.75 -11.11 9.85
N SER A 189 -7.52 -10.69 10.12
CA SER A 189 -6.29 -11.45 9.79
C SER A 189 -6.27 -12.82 10.45
N THR A 190 -6.69 -12.92 11.73
CA THR A 190 -6.84 -14.21 12.43
C THR A 190 -7.83 -15.12 11.69
N TRP A 191 -8.96 -14.57 11.21
CA TRP A 191 -9.93 -15.32 10.40
C TRP A 191 -9.31 -15.79 9.09
N VAL A 192 -8.58 -14.92 8.37
CA VAL A 192 -7.87 -15.28 7.13
C VAL A 192 -6.90 -16.44 7.36
N LEU A 193 -6.07 -16.36 8.41
CA LEU A 193 -5.14 -17.43 8.79
C LEU A 193 -5.87 -18.74 9.09
N ARG A 194 -6.99 -18.70 9.82
CA ARG A 194 -7.80 -19.90 10.09
C ARG A 194 -8.43 -20.48 8.82
N GLN A 195 -8.84 -19.64 7.85
CA GLN A 195 -9.33 -20.14 6.56
C GLN A 195 -8.21 -20.73 5.68
N ALA A 196 -6.96 -20.26 5.86
CA ALA A 196 -5.81 -20.82 5.17
C ALA A 196 -5.43 -22.18 5.77
N MET A 197 -5.27 -22.25 7.09
CA MET A 197 -4.86 -23.47 7.79
C MET A 197 -5.85 -23.81 8.91
N PRO A 198 -6.93 -24.58 8.62
CA PRO A 198 -8.01 -24.86 9.56
C PRO A 198 -7.58 -25.52 10.87
N ASP A 199 -6.56 -26.38 10.84
CA ASP A 199 -6.13 -27.17 11.99
C ASP A 199 -4.87 -26.63 12.67
N ALA A 200 -4.12 -25.74 12.01
CA ALA A 200 -2.86 -25.23 12.54
C ALA A 200 -3.11 -24.33 13.77
N PRO A 201 -2.32 -24.46 14.85
CA PRO A 201 -2.36 -23.53 15.98
C PRO A 201 -2.06 -22.09 15.55
N ILE A 202 -2.80 -21.15 16.16
CA ILE A 202 -2.58 -19.71 15.99
C ILE A 202 -2.23 -19.12 17.35
N ILE A 203 -1.18 -18.31 17.38
CA ILE A 203 -0.81 -17.50 18.54
C ILE A 203 -0.95 -16.04 18.17
N THR A 204 -1.81 -15.32 18.88
CA THR A 204 -2.05 -13.89 18.61
C THR A 204 -1.56 -13.04 19.76
N LEU A 205 -0.69 -12.07 19.45
CA LEU A 205 -0.24 -11.01 20.36
C LEU A 205 -1.01 -9.74 20.02
N THR A 206 -1.83 -9.24 20.94
CA THR A 206 -2.52 -7.95 20.73
C THR A 206 -2.86 -7.28 22.06
N PRO A 207 -2.62 -5.96 22.23
CA PRO A 207 -2.96 -5.29 23.48
C PRO A 207 -4.43 -5.44 23.88
N LYS A 208 -5.33 -5.50 22.89
CA LYS A 208 -6.78 -5.59 23.10
C LYS A 208 -7.36 -6.80 22.37
N HIS A 209 -7.96 -7.70 23.13
CA HIS A 209 -8.62 -8.90 22.60
C HIS A 209 -9.72 -8.56 21.57
N PRO A 210 -9.78 -9.23 20.40
CA PRO A 210 -10.75 -8.94 19.34
C PRO A 210 -12.22 -8.95 19.81
N GLY A 211 -12.58 -9.87 20.71
CA GLY A 211 -13.92 -9.93 21.32
C GLY A 211 -14.38 -8.64 22.02
N LYS A 212 -13.47 -7.71 22.36
CA LYS A 212 -13.84 -6.39 22.90
C LYS A 212 -14.44 -5.45 21.84
N PHE A 213 -14.29 -5.75 20.55
CA PHE A 213 -14.86 -4.98 19.45
C PHE A 213 -16.29 -5.40 19.11
N LEU A 214 -16.76 -6.58 19.54
CA LEU A 214 -18.13 -7.08 19.33
C LEU A 214 -19.22 -6.10 19.79
N LYS A 215 -18.93 -5.26 20.78
CA LYS A 215 -19.86 -4.21 21.26
C LYS A 215 -20.04 -3.03 20.29
N LYS A 216 -19.09 -2.84 19.37
CA LYS A 216 -19.05 -1.69 18.43
C LYS A 216 -19.33 -2.11 16.99
N GLY A 217 -19.41 -3.41 16.73
CA GLY A 217 -19.62 -3.96 15.40
C GLY A 217 -19.03 -5.37 15.28
N PRO A 218 -19.05 -5.94 14.06
CA PRO A 218 -18.54 -7.28 13.82
C PRO A 218 -17.06 -7.40 14.19
N ALA A 219 -16.72 -8.52 14.82
CA ALA A 219 -15.36 -8.94 15.13
C ALA A 219 -15.31 -10.47 15.07
N TYR A 220 -14.11 -11.01 14.91
CA TYR A 220 -13.87 -12.44 14.89
C TYR A 220 -12.96 -12.83 16.05
N VAL A 221 -13.31 -13.95 16.69
CA VAL A 221 -12.50 -14.58 17.74
C VAL A 221 -12.41 -16.05 17.36
N ASP A 222 -11.20 -16.55 17.20
CA ASP A 222 -10.96 -17.95 16.95
C ASP A 222 -10.93 -18.72 18.27
N GLY A 223 -11.76 -19.75 18.40
CA GLY A 223 -11.86 -20.53 19.64
C GLY A 223 -10.62 -21.38 19.93
N ASN A 224 -9.79 -21.66 18.93
CA ASN A 224 -8.59 -22.48 19.04
C ASN A 224 -7.29 -21.64 19.01
N CYS A 225 -7.40 -20.32 19.13
CA CYS A 225 -6.29 -19.39 19.12
C CYS A 225 -5.81 -19.11 20.55
N THR A 226 -4.49 -19.10 20.73
CA THR A 226 -3.88 -18.66 21.99
C THR A 226 -3.66 -17.15 21.96
N TYR A 227 -4.40 -16.42 22.78
CA TYR A 227 -4.38 -14.97 22.84
C TYR A 227 -3.53 -14.43 23.99
N PHE A 228 -2.45 -13.70 23.69
CA PHE A 228 -1.72 -12.88 24.66
C PHE A 228 -2.25 -11.45 24.61
N THR A 229 -3.16 -11.10 25.54
CA THR A 229 -3.91 -9.84 25.47
C THR A 229 -4.19 -9.23 26.85
N GLY A 230 -4.51 -7.94 26.90
CA GLY A 230 -4.87 -7.26 28.15
C GLY A 230 -3.74 -7.32 29.17
N LYS A 231 -4.00 -7.92 30.34
CA LYS A 231 -2.99 -8.07 31.41
C LYS A 231 -1.90 -9.09 31.06
N ASP A 232 -2.22 -10.04 30.20
CA ASP A 232 -1.31 -11.10 29.74
C ASP A 232 -0.63 -10.75 28.41
N PHE A 233 -0.84 -9.53 27.91
CA PHE A 233 -0.19 -9.04 26.70
C PHE A 233 1.32 -8.98 26.90
N LEU A 234 2.05 -9.55 25.94
CA LEU A 234 3.49 -9.44 25.81
C LEU A 234 3.80 -8.96 24.39
N ASP A 235 4.66 -7.95 24.28
CA ASP A 235 5.25 -7.59 22.98
C ASP A 235 6.03 -8.80 22.42
N PHE A 236 6.03 -8.97 21.10
CA PHE A 236 6.73 -10.08 20.42
C PHE A 236 8.17 -10.26 20.89
N GLY A 237 8.91 -9.17 21.12
CA GLY A 237 10.30 -9.23 21.58
C GLY A 237 10.50 -9.72 23.02
N ASN A 238 9.43 -9.73 23.82
CA ASN A 238 9.44 -10.11 25.24
C ASN A 238 8.88 -11.52 25.49
N VAL A 239 8.33 -12.17 24.46
CA VAL A 239 7.83 -13.54 24.58
C VAL A 239 9.02 -14.51 24.68
N ASN A 240 8.94 -15.45 25.63
CA ASN A 240 9.88 -16.56 25.69
C ASN A 240 9.50 -17.62 24.62
N TRP A 241 9.94 -17.39 23.40
CA TRP A 241 9.61 -18.24 22.24
C TRP A 241 10.01 -19.70 22.43
N GLY A 242 11.17 -19.98 23.04
CA GLY A 242 11.58 -21.37 23.31
C GLY A 242 10.58 -22.13 24.19
N LYS A 243 10.06 -21.50 25.25
CA LYS A 243 9.02 -22.09 26.10
C LYS A 243 7.68 -22.24 25.37
N VAL A 244 7.29 -21.25 24.58
CA VAL A 244 6.03 -21.27 23.83
C VAL A 244 6.06 -22.34 22.74
N MET A 245 7.11 -22.40 21.91
CA MET A 245 7.26 -23.42 20.87
C MET A 245 7.25 -24.83 21.46
N LYS A 246 7.97 -25.06 22.57
CA LYS A 246 7.93 -26.34 23.30
C LYS A 246 6.52 -26.70 23.78
N LYS A 247 5.74 -25.74 24.31
CA LYS A 247 4.35 -25.96 24.75
C LYS A 247 3.45 -26.40 23.59
N HIS A 248 3.68 -25.86 22.40
CA HIS A 248 2.92 -26.20 21.19
C HIS A 248 3.53 -27.37 20.40
N GLY A 249 4.58 -28.03 20.91
CA GLY A 249 5.21 -29.18 20.26
C GLY A 249 6.01 -28.85 18.99
N ILE A 250 6.36 -27.57 18.78
CA ILE A 250 7.11 -27.13 17.60
C ILE A 250 8.60 -27.32 17.85
N THR A 251 9.24 -28.17 17.04
CA THR A 251 10.69 -28.43 17.07
C THR A 251 11.44 -27.77 15.91
N ASP A 252 10.75 -27.50 14.79
CA ASP A 252 11.33 -26.86 13.61
C ASP A 252 10.75 -25.44 13.44
N LEU A 253 11.58 -24.43 13.69
CA LEU A 253 11.18 -23.02 13.59
C LEU A 253 11.06 -22.54 12.14
N SER A 254 11.63 -23.28 11.17
CA SER A 254 11.43 -23.00 9.75
C SER A 254 10.00 -23.32 9.29
N ARG A 255 9.24 -24.07 10.09
CA ARG A 255 7.83 -24.39 9.83
C ARG A 255 6.85 -23.40 10.47
N VAL A 256 7.34 -22.31 11.05
CA VAL A 256 6.52 -21.27 11.69
C VAL A 256 6.41 -20.06 10.76
N LEU A 257 5.17 -19.59 10.56
CA LEU A 257 4.89 -18.35 9.83
C LEU A 257 4.54 -17.23 10.81
N ILE A 258 5.17 -16.06 10.66
CA ILE A 258 4.85 -14.87 11.44
C ILE A 258 4.19 -13.83 10.55
N PHE A 259 3.09 -13.24 11.03
CA PHE A 259 2.42 -12.10 10.42
C PHE A 259 2.44 -10.91 11.37
N PHE A 260 3.05 -9.80 10.94
CA PHE A 260 3.13 -8.54 11.68
C PHE A 260 2.21 -7.49 11.06
N ASP A 261 1.23 -7.02 11.85
CA ASP A 261 0.30 -5.91 11.59
C ASP A 261 0.17 -5.06 12.89
N ASP A 262 1.31 -4.86 13.57
CA ASP A 262 1.39 -4.20 14.88
C ASP A 262 1.93 -2.77 14.83
N HIS A 263 2.19 -2.27 13.62
CA HIS A 263 2.73 -0.95 13.33
C HIS A 263 3.98 -0.62 14.19
N GLN A 264 4.82 -1.63 14.41
CA GLN A 264 6.16 -1.46 14.94
C GLN A 264 7.17 -1.39 13.80
N ASN A 265 8.29 -0.73 14.06
CA ASN A 265 9.42 -0.68 13.14
C ASN A 265 9.84 -2.09 12.66
N GLU A 266 9.84 -2.30 11.34
CA GLU A 266 10.11 -3.61 10.75
C GLU A 266 11.57 -4.06 10.98
N LEU A 267 12.53 -3.11 11.06
CA LEU A 267 13.92 -3.41 11.43
C LEU A 267 14.02 -4.05 12.82
N LYS A 268 13.19 -3.57 13.76
CA LYS A 268 13.11 -4.13 15.11
C LYS A 268 12.49 -5.52 15.08
N ARG A 269 11.39 -5.70 14.35
CA ARG A 269 10.69 -6.99 14.25
C ARG A 269 11.50 -8.07 13.55
N ILE A 270 12.14 -7.76 12.42
CA ILE A 270 12.99 -8.71 11.70
C ILE A 270 14.20 -9.14 12.56
N THR A 271 14.79 -8.22 13.31
CA THR A 271 15.90 -8.52 14.24
C THR A 271 15.44 -9.42 15.40
N GLN A 272 14.26 -9.16 15.97
CA GLN A 272 13.68 -9.98 17.02
C GLN A 272 13.36 -11.39 16.53
N ALA A 273 12.77 -11.52 15.33
CA ALA A 273 12.45 -12.80 14.72
C ALA A 273 13.71 -13.61 14.38
N LEU A 274 14.73 -12.96 13.80
CA LEU A 274 16.03 -13.57 13.51
C LEU A 274 16.69 -14.11 14.79
N LYS A 275 16.71 -13.31 15.86
CA LYS A 275 17.26 -13.71 17.16
C LYS A 275 16.51 -14.89 17.77
N ALA A 276 15.21 -14.98 17.53
CA ALA A 276 14.38 -16.10 17.98
C ALA A 276 14.52 -17.35 17.09
N GLY A 277 15.18 -17.25 15.94
CA GLY A 277 15.43 -18.36 15.02
C GLY A 277 14.31 -18.61 13.99
N PHE A 278 13.37 -17.67 13.84
CA PHE A 278 12.30 -17.78 12.84
C PHE A 278 12.77 -17.33 11.46
N GLN A 279 12.18 -17.91 10.41
CA GLN A 279 12.60 -17.67 9.02
C GLN A 279 11.52 -17.02 8.16
N HIS A 280 10.25 -17.38 8.33
CA HIS A 280 9.17 -16.91 7.47
C HIS A 280 8.36 -15.81 8.13
N ILE A 281 8.37 -14.64 7.49
CA ILE A 281 7.75 -13.43 8.04
C ILE A 281 6.97 -12.73 6.94
N ILE A 282 5.79 -12.24 7.29
CA ILE A 282 4.99 -11.33 6.49
C ILE A 282 4.83 -10.04 7.28
N PHE A 283 5.13 -8.91 6.65
CA PHE A 283 4.81 -7.58 7.16
C PHE A 283 3.64 -7.00 6.39
N GLU A 284 2.58 -6.67 7.12
CA GLU A 284 1.53 -5.76 6.68
C GLU A 284 2.13 -4.33 6.66
N ASP A 285 1.66 -3.49 5.73
CA ASP A 285 2.07 -2.09 5.63
C ASP A 285 3.58 -1.86 5.34
N ASN A 286 4.10 -2.46 4.27
CA ASN A 286 5.47 -2.25 3.78
C ASN A 286 5.60 -0.90 3.04
N TYR A 287 5.40 0.19 3.77
CA TYR A 287 5.19 1.55 3.24
C TYR A 287 6.27 2.02 2.28
N ASP A 288 5.86 2.84 1.32
CA ASP A 288 6.77 3.57 0.45
C ASP A 288 7.56 4.66 1.20
N THR A 289 8.69 5.08 0.63
CA THR A 289 9.52 6.14 1.21
C THR A 289 8.78 7.48 1.25
N GLY A 290 8.86 8.16 2.40
CA GLY A 290 8.15 9.42 2.66
C GLY A 290 6.77 9.30 3.30
N THR A 291 6.26 8.09 3.55
CA THR A 291 4.93 7.88 4.17
C THR A 291 4.94 6.79 5.27
N GLY A 292 3.78 6.46 5.81
CA GLY A 292 3.64 5.39 6.81
C GLY A 292 3.85 5.84 8.25
N ASP A 293 3.51 4.95 9.18
CA ASP A 293 3.55 5.20 10.63
C ASP A 293 4.63 4.40 11.39
N HIS A 294 5.41 3.62 10.65
CA HIS A 294 6.58 2.92 11.13
C HIS A 294 7.61 2.75 9.99
N TYR A 295 8.85 2.44 10.35
CA TYR A 295 9.95 2.28 9.39
C TYR A 295 9.90 0.88 8.76
N SER A 296 9.51 0.82 7.49
CA SER A 296 9.29 -0.41 6.73
C SER A 296 10.56 -0.95 6.06
N LEU A 297 10.56 -2.22 5.65
CA LEU A 297 11.66 -2.81 4.88
C LEU A 297 11.89 -2.09 3.55
N ARG A 298 10.81 -1.71 2.85
CA ARG A 298 10.93 -0.92 1.62
C ARG A 298 11.64 0.40 1.89
N GLN A 299 11.28 1.13 2.95
CA GLN A 299 11.97 2.35 3.35
C GLN A 299 13.43 2.10 3.69
N ILE A 300 13.74 0.99 4.36
CA ILE A 300 15.12 0.63 4.71
C ILE A 300 15.96 0.39 3.46
N CYS A 301 15.40 -0.31 2.48
CA CYS A 301 16.10 -0.74 1.27
C CYS A 301 16.03 0.24 0.11
N ASP A 302 15.24 1.30 0.22
CA ASP A 302 15.24 2.40 -0.74
C ASP A 302 16.60 3.11 -0.71
N GLN A 303 17.40 2.92 -1.76
CA GLN A 303 18.78 3.36 -1.84
C GLN A 303 19.13 3.75 -3.28
N SER A 304 20.10 4.66 -3.44
CA SER A 304 20.49 5.18 -4.76
C SER A 304 21.07 4.14 -5.72
N TYR A 305 21.59 3.02 -5.22
CA TYR A 305 22.09 1.90 -6.03
C TYR A 305 21.01 0.85 -6.33
N ILE A 306 19.81 0.99 -5.77
CA ILE A 306 18.66 0.14 -6.04
C ILE A 306 17.85 0.78 -7.16
N ARG A 307 17.53 0.00 -8.19
CA ARG A 307 16.68 0.47 -9.30
C ARG A 307 15.34 0.92 -8.73
N GLY A 308 14.94 2.16 -9.01
CA GLY A 308 13.70 2.74 -8.50
C GLY A 308 13.78 3.31 -7.08
N GLY A 309 14.94 3.16 -6.43
CA GLY A 309 15.26 3.82 -5.16
C GLY A 309 16.21 4.99 -5.31
N GLY A 310 16.43 5.69 -4.21
CA GLY A 310 17.15 6.97 -4.16
C GLY A 310 16.32 8.11 -4.72
N HIS A 311 16.32 9.25 -4.02
CA HIS A 311 15.46 10.38 -4.36
C HIS A 311 16.22 11.69 -4.45
N SER A 312 15.74 12.55 -5.35
CA SER A 312 16.23 13.92 -5.50
C SER A 312 15.30 14.90 -4.81
N CYS A 313 15.82 15.70 -3.87
CA CYS A 313 15.04 16.72 -3.17
C CYS A 313 14.98 18.08 -3.89
N TYR A 314 15.46 18.17 -5.13
CA TYR A 314 15.34 19.39 -5.94
C TYR A 314 13.93 19.57 -6.46
N LYS A 315 13.34 20.74 -6.23
CA LYS A 315 11.95 21.07 -6.58
C LYS A 315 11.70 21.14 -8.10
N ASP A 316 12.74 21.42 -8.86
CA ASP A 316 12.74 21.51 -10.32
C ASP A 316 13.19 20.21 -11.00
N SER A 317 13.39 19.13 -10.23
CA SER A 317 13.73 17.82 -10.78
C SER A 317 12.56 17.18 -11.54
N ASP A 318 12.89 16.25 -12.44
CA ASP A 318 11.89 15.41 -13.10
C ASP A 318 11.08 14.59 -12.11
N GLU A 319 11.71 14.10 -11.04
CA GLU A 319 11.04 13.37 -9.96
C GLU A 319 9.99 14.25 -9.28
N ALA A 320 10.33 15.48 -8.89
CA ALA A 320 9.37 16.42 -8.30
C ALA A 320 8.17 16.69 -9.23
N ARG A 321 8.44 16.93 -10.53
CA ARG A 321 7.41 17.14 -11.55
C ARG A 321 6.48 15.93 -11.70
N ILE A 322 7.05 14.73 -11.74
CA ILE A 322 6.30 13.48 -11.86
C ILE A 322 5.44 13.26 -10.62
N ARG A 323 6.04 13.30 -9.42
CA ARG A 323 5.34 13.10 -8.15
C ARG A 323 4.19 14.08 -7.95
N SER A 324 4.39 15.36 -8.27
CA SER A 324 3.33 16.38 -8.21
C SER A 324 2.13 16.07 -9.12
N LYS A 325 2.37 15.50 -10.31
CA LYS A 325 1.28 15.03 -11.18
C LYS A 325 0.55 13.85 -10.54
N ARG A 326 1.30 12.87 -10.03
CA ARG A 326 0.74 11.63 -9.46
C ARG A 326 -0.06 11.85 -8.18
N LYS A 327 0.36 12.79 -7.33
CA LYS A 327 -0.35 13.21 -6.12
C LYS A 327 -1.81 13.62 -6.36
N LYS A 328 -2.13 14.10 -7.57
CA LYS A 328 -3.50 14.50 -7.96
C LYS A 328 -4.43 13.30 -8.18
N PHE A 329 -3.89 12.12 -8.42
CA PHE A 329 -4.65 10.92 -8.79
C PHE A 329 -4.61 9.83 -7.71
N TRP A 330 -3.52 9.74 -6.95
CA TRP A 330 -3.29 8.65 -6.01
C TRP A 330 -3.17 9.17 -4.58
N GLU A 331 -4.01 8.67 -3.68
CA GLU A 331 -4.14 9.17 -2.30
C GLU A 331 -2.85 9.05 -1.50
N LYS A 332 -2.11 7.94 -1.68
CA LYS A 332 -0.82 7.69 -1.00
C LYS A 332 0.40 8.07 -1.84
N ALA A 333 0.23 8.67 -3.02
CA ALA A 333 1.38 9.30 -3.68
C ALA A 333 1.91 10.42 -2.78
N VAL A 334 3.24 10.58 -2.76
CA VAL A 334 3.92 11.64 -2.02
C VAL A 334 4.61 12.59 -3.00
N ASP A 335 4.37 13.89 -2.81
CA ASP A 335 5.10 14.92 -3.54
C ASP A 335 6.48 15.18 -2.91
N ILE A 336 7.25 16.11 -3.49
CA ILE A 336 8.62 16.35 -3.04
C ILE A 336 8.67 17.09 -1.69
N GLU A 337 7.67 17.93 -1.42
CA GLU A 337 7.51 18.64 -0.16
C GLU A 337 7.21 17.69 1.00
N GLU A 338 6.43 16.62 0.75
CA GLU A 338 6.14 15.55 1.70
C GLU A 338 7.32 14.59 1.86
N LEU A 339 7.99 14.22 0.76
CA LEU A 339 9.11 13.27 0.75
C LEU A 339 10.33 13.80 1.50
N CYS A 340 10.69 15.08 1.26
CA CYS A 340 12.00 15.60 1.67
C CYS A 340 11.97 16.38 2.99
N GLY A 341 12.91 16.04 3.88
CA GLY A 341 13.18 16.71 5.15
C GLY A 341 14.35 17.71 5.10
N PRO A 342 14.66 18.35 6.23
CA PRO A 342 15.85 19.21 6.37
C PRO A 342 17.14 18.47 6.00
N GLY A 343 18.00 19.12 5.19
CA GLY A 343 19.24 18.50 4.70
C GLY A 343 19.00 17.43 3.63
N GLU A 344 17.96 17.60 2.82
CA GLU A 344 17.61 16.68 1.71
C GLU A 344 17.35 15.25 2.17
N ALA A 345 16.88 15.11 3.41
CA ALA A 345 16.62 13.81 4.02
C ALA A 345 15.33 13.21 3.46
N TRP A 346 15.42 12.41 2.41
CA TRP A 346 14.29 11.70 1.81
C TRP A 346 14.03 10.32 2.44
N TRP A 347 15.03 9.72 3.11
CA TRP A 347 14.93 8.36 3.67
C TRP A 347 13.96 8.27 4.86
N GLY A 348 13.38 7.08 5.04
CA GLY A 348 12.30 6.88 6.02
C GLY A 348 11.16 7.84 5.75
N VAL A 349 10.75 8.59 6.77
CA VAL A 349 9.88 9.77 6.61
C VAL A 349 10.69 11.02 6.95
N ARG A 350 11.19 11.71 5.94
CA ARG A 350 11.93 12.98 6.09
C ARG A 350 13.17 12.88 7.00
N GLY A 351 13.85 11.72 6.98
CA GLY A 351 14.98 11.41 7.83
C GLY A 351 14.65 10.78 9.19
N TYR A 352 13.37 10.46 9.43
CA TYR A 352 12.92 9.83 10.67
C TYR A 352 12.57 8.36 10.45
N MET A 353 12.98 7.55 11.43
CA MET A 353 12.58 6.18 11.64
C MET A 353 11.43 6.16 12.64
N HIS A 354 10.20 5.98 12.15
CA HIS A 354 9.00 5.90 12.97
C HIS A 354 8.85 4.51 13.62
N ASP A 355 8.20 4.47 14.78
CA ASP A 355 7.84 3.25 15.51
C ASP A 355 6.56 3.48 16.33
N ASN A 356 5.80 2.41 16.58
CA ASN A 356 4.61 2.41 17.42
C ASN A 356 3.56 3.45 17.01
N PHE A 357 3.05 3.35 15.77
CA PHE A 357 2.07 4.30 15.21
C PHE A 357 2.57 5.76 15.29
N THR A 358 3.82 5.99 14.89
CA THR A 358 4.52 7.29 14.97
C THR A 358 4.69 7.86 16.39
N LYS A 359 4.22 7.19 17.45
CA LYS A 359 4.34 7.67 18.84
C LYS A 359 5.79 7.74 19.31
N SER A 360 6.66 6.94 18.69
CA SER A 360 8.10 7.03 18.83
C SER A 360 8.72 7.34 17.47
N SER A 361 9.66 8.27 17.43
CA SER A 361 10.33 8.68 16.18
C SER A 361 11.77 9.01 16.46
N LYS A 362 12.70 8.36 15.76
CA LYS A 362 14.13 8.62 15.87
C LYS A 362 14.63 9.27 14.58
N LYS A 363 15.25 10.44 14.68
CA LYS A 363 16.00 11.01 13.55
C LYS A 363 17.25 10.18 13.30
N ILE A 364 17.49 9.78 12.06
CA ILE A 364 18.65 8.99 11.65
C ILE A 364 19.42 9.69 10.53
N SER A 365 20.75 9.54 10.51
CA SER A 365 21.56 10.03 9.39
C SER A 365 21.41 9.13 8.18
N TYR A 366 21.78 9.64 6.99
CA TYR A 366 21.89 8.80 5.80
C TYR A 366 22.82 7.61 6.01
N SER A 367 23.94 7.81 6.73
CA SER A 367 24.89 6.74 7.05
C SER A 367 24.29 5.64 7.94
N GLU A 368 23.43 5.99 8.89
CA GLU A 368 22.70 5.01 9.72
C GLU A 368 21.65 4.27 8.88
N HIS A 369 20.87 5.01 8.07
CA HIS A 369 19.92 4.42 7.13
C HIS A 369 20.58 3.42 6.16
N PHE A 370 21.73 3.79 5.57
CA PHE A 370 22.51 2.91 4.70
C PHE A 370 23.02 1.66 5.44
N ARG A 371 23.49 1.79 6.69
CA ARG A 371 23.91 0.63 7.51
C ARG A 371 22.74 -0.31 7.81
N ASN A 372 21.55 0.24 8.09
CA ASN A 372 20.34 -0.56 8.29
C ASN A 372 20.00 -1.36 7.02
N SER A 373 20.09 -0.74 5.84
CA SER A 373 19.92 -1.41 4.55
C SER A 373 20.91 -2.58 4.38
N ARG A 374 22.20 -2.34 4.62
CA ARG A 374 23.25 -3.38 4.52
C ARG A 374 22.99 -4.56 5.46
N PHE A 375 22.53 -4.29 6.68
CA PHE A 375 22.16 -5.34 7.63
C PHE A 375 20.97 -6.16 7.13
N VAL A 376 19.90 -5.51 6.68
CA VAL A 376 18.72 -6.20 6.16
C VAL A 376 19.07 -7.06 4.94
N GLU A 377 19.83 -6.51 3.98
CA GLU A 377 20.31 -7.30 2.82
C GLU A 377 21.18 -8.49 3.24
N SER A 378 21.93 -8.41 4.35
CA SER A 378 22.79 -9.51 4.81
C SER A 378 22.02 -10.71 5.35
N ILE A 379 20.76 -10.53 5.78
CA ILE A 379 19.95 -11.59 6.40
C ILE A 379 18.80 -12.07 5.51
N LEU A 380 18.47 -11.34 4.43
CA LEU A 380 17.37 -11.65 3.54
C LEU A 380 17.74 -12.75 2.54
N ASP A 381 17.09 -13.91 2.65
CA ASP A 381 17.10 -14.96 1.63
C ASP A 381 16.11 -14.66 0.51
N VAL A 382 14.91 -14.20 0.86
CA VAL A 382 13.83 -13.88 -0.09
C VAL A 382 13.19 -12.56 0.32
N TYR A 383 12.91 -11.72 -0.66
CA TYR A 383 12.08 -10.53 -0.52
C TYR A 383 11.04 -10.55 -1.65
N TRP A 384 9.75 -10.59 -1.30
CA TRP A 384 8.68 -10.63 -2.27
C TRP A 384 7.50 -9.79 -1.82
N GLU A 385 7.20 -8.72 -2.56
CA GLU A 385 6.00 -7.91 -2.32
C GLU A 385 4.78 -8.60 -2.94
N VAL A 386 3.71 -8.67 -2.17
CA VAL A 386 2.42 -9.19 -2.63
C VAL A 386 1.84 -8.19 -3.63
N PRO A 387 1.57 -8.59 -4.87
CA PRO A 387 1.00 -7.69 -5.86
C PRO A 387 -0.45 -7.30 -5.53
N PRO A 388 -0.89 -6.10 -5.96
CA PRO A 388 -2.32 -5.81 -6.03
C PRO A 388 -3.03 -6.90 -6.83
N VAL A 389 -4.22 -7.31 -6.42
CA VAL A 389 -4.94 -8.37 -7.12
C VAL A 389 -5.32 -7.92 -8.53
N ALA A 390 -5.71 -6.67 -8.68
CA ALA A 390 -6.05 -6.13 -9.99
C ALA A 390 -5.65 -4.66 -10.11
N GLY A 391 -5.41 -4.24 -11.35
CA GLY A 391 -5.04 -2.86 -11.67
C GLY A 391 -6.15 -1.84 -11.35
N PRO A 392 -5.81 -0.57 -11.12
CA PRO A 392 -6.79 0.46 -10.74
C PRO A 392 -7.90 0.70 -11.76
N SER A 393 -7.68 0.43 -13.05
CA SER A 393 -8.75 0.56 -14.06
C SER A 393 -9.88 -0.45 -13.86
N LEU A 394 -9.59 -1.57 -13.18
CA LEU A 394 -10.52 -2.65 -12.89
C LEU A 394 -11.16 -2.52 -11.50
N THR A 395 -10.39 -2.09 -10.50
CA THR A 395 -10.86 -2.03 -9.10
C THR A 395 -11.35 -0.65 -8.69
N HIS A 396 -11.06 0.39 -9.46
CA HIS A 396 -11.31 1.80 -9.13
C HIS A 396 -10.63 2.28 -7.84
N GLN A 397 -9.63 1.54 -7.33
CA GLN A 397 -8.91 1.97 -6.14
C GLN A 397 -7.94 3.11 -6.47
N THR A 398 -7.93 4.13 -5.62
CA THR A 398 -7.04 5.30 -5.72
C THR A 398 -5.96 5.31 -4.64
N ARG A 399 -5.98 4.32 -3.74
CA ARG A 399 -5.15 4.32 -2.53
C ARG A 399 -3.67 4.37 -2.83
N TYR A 400 -3.17 3.50 -3.71
CA TYR A 400 -1.73 3.39 -3.99
C TYR A 400 -1.36 4.02 -5.33
N ASP A 401 -0.08 4.33 -5.47
CA ASP A 401 0.52 4.78 -6.73
C ASP A 401 1.02 3.57 -7.55
N PRO A 402 0.47 3.27 -8.74
CA PRO A 402 0.89 2.13 -9.57
C PRO A 402 2.33 2.16 -10.07
N ALA A 403 2.95 3.34 -10.17
CA ALA A 403 4.38 3.42 -10.52
C ALA A 403 5.28 3.06 -9.31
N ARG A 404 4.72 3.03 -8.10
CA ARG A 404 5.39 2.62 -6.87
C ARG A 404 4.89 1.26 -6.37
N ALA A 405 4.25 0.45 -7.21
CA ALA A 405 3.81 -0.90 -6.86
C ALA A 405 4.27 -1.93 -7.88
N VAL A 406 4.42 -3.18 -7.45
CA VAL A 406 4.65 -4.30 -8.37
C VAL A 406 3.44 -4.51 -9.28
N THR A 407 3.65 -5.15 -10.43
CA THR A 407 2.59 -5.40 -11.41
C THR A 407 1.44 -6.20 -10.79
N PRO A 408 0.18 -5.78 -10.98
CA PRO A 408 -0.99 -6.50 -10.46
C PRO A 408 -1.14 -7.92 -11.02
N ILE A 409 -1.80 -8.81 -10.29
CA ILE A 409 -2.09 -10.19 -10.74
C ILE A 409 -2.99 -10.18 -11.99
N VAL A 410 -4.02 -9.33 -11.97
CA VAL A 410 -4.88 -9.04 -13.11
C VAL A 410 -4.59 -7.62 -13.58
N GLU A 411 -3.75 -7.53 -14.61
CA GLU A 411 -3.36 -6.26 -15.22
C GLU A 411 -4.55 -5.47 -15.78
N ASP A 412 -4.38 -4.15 -15.90
CA ASP A 412 -5.35 -3.27 -16.54
C ASP A 412 -5.71 -3.76 -17.96
N GLY A 413 -6.95 -3.50 -18.37
CA GLY A 413 -7.49 -3.99 -19.65
C GLY A 413 -7.88 -5.48 -19.67
N ARG A 414 -7.54 -6.28 -18.63
CA ARG A 414 -7.89 -7.72 -18.56
C ARG A 414 -9.26 -7.97 -17.92
N TYR A 415 -10.29 -7.21 -18.31
CA TYR A 415 -11.63 -7.29 -17.74
C TYR A 415 -12.26 -8.70 -17.83
N GLY A 416 -12.02 -9.42 -18.94
CA GLY A 416 -12.51 -10.80 -19.07
C GLY A 416 -11.97 -11.75 -18.01
N LEU A 417 -10.69 -11.61 -17.63
CA LEU A 417 -10.09 -12.37 -16.54
C LEU A 417 -10.66 -11.93 -15.18
N PHE A 418 -10.76 -10.63 -14.96
CA PHE A 418 -11.32 -10.04 -13.75
C PHE A 418 -12.75 -10.56 -13.47
N ASN A 419 -13.60 -10.55 -14.49
CA ASN A 419 -14.97 -11.07 -14.40
C ASN A 419 -15.01 -12.59 -14.22
N ARG A 420 -14.19 -13.35 -14.95
CA ARG A 420 -14.15 -14.82 -14.86
C ARG A 420 -13.76 -15.31 -13.47
N LEU A 421 -12.84 -14.61 -12.79
CA LEU A 421 -12.46 -14.91 -11.41
C LEU A 421 -13.58 -14.56 -10.40
N GLY A 422 -14.59 -13.80 -10.82
CA GLY A 422 -15.67 -13.35 -9.95
C GLY A 422 -15.33 -12.12 -9.11
N LEU A 423 -14.24 -11.41 -9.43
CA LEU A 423 -13.84 -10.17 -8.74
C LEU A 423 -14.85 -9.04 -8.95
N THR A 424 -15.60 -9.05 -10.06
CA THR A 424 -16.71 -8.12 -10.33
C THR A 424 -17.87 -8.20 -9.34
N ARG A 425 -17.97 -9.30 -8.58
CA ARG A 425 -19.00 -9.49 -7.55
C ARG A 425 -18.65 -8.84 -6.21
N LEU A 426 -17.36 -8.54 -6.01
CA LEU A 426 -16.90 -7.89 -4.79
C LEU A 426 -17.21 -6.40 -4.85
N ASP A 427 -17.60 -5.84 -3.71
CA ASP A 427 -17.81 -4.40 -3.58
C ASP A 427 -16.49 -3.65 -3.85
N PRO A 428 -16.46 -2.61 -4.71
CA PRO A 428 -15.22 -1.91 -5.05
C PRO A 428 -14.42 -1.39 -3.84
N SER A 429 -15.09 -1.07 -2.73
CA SER A 429 -14.43 -0.58 -1.52
C SER A 429 -13.48 -1.60 -0.87
N VAL A 430 -13.62 -2.90 -1.14
CA VAL A 430 -12.73 -3.92 -0.58
C VAL A 430 -11.31 -3.83 -1.13
N PHE A 431 -11.15 -3.25 -2.32
CA PHE A 431 -9.86 -3.00 -2.96
C PHE A 431 -9.24 -1.67 -2.52
N ASN A 432 -9.97 -0.78 -1.83
CA ASN A 432 -9.45 0.53 -1.42
C ASN A 432 -8.60 0.45 -0.13
N GLY A 433 -7.69 -0.52 -0.09
CA GLY A 433 -6.94 -0.89 1.12
C GLY A 433 -5.45 -1.21 0.89
N TYR A 434 -4.98 -1.34 -0.34
CA TYR A 434 -3.60 -1.74 -0.63
C TYR A 434 -2.55 -0.70 -0.18
N THR A 435 -1.61 -1.14 0.65
CA THR A 435 -0.50 -0.34 1.24
C THR A 435 0.82 -1.11 1.23
N GLN A 436 1.01 -1.95 0.20
CA GLN A 436 2.12 -2.89 0.07
C GLN A 436 2.19 -3.88 1.25
N MET A 437 2.32 -5.16 0.93
CA MET A 437 2.57 -6.21 1.92
C MET A 437 3.77 -7.02 1.43
N VAL A 438 4.63 -7.46 2.33
CA VAL A 438 5.85 -8.16 1.94
C VAL A 438 6.01 -9.46 2.69
N TYR A 439 6.36 -10.51 1.95
CA TYR A 439 6.88 -11.74 2.48
C TYR A 439 8.41 -11.72 2.42
N VAL A 440 9.03 -12.13 3.52
CA VAL A 440 10.47 -12.34 3.58
C VAL A 440 10.81 -13.70 4.15
N GLN A 441 11.87 -14.29 3.60
CA GLN A 441 12.59 -15.39 4.23
C GLN A 441 13.92 -14.84 4.75
N ILE A 442 14.25 -15.14 6.00
CA ILE A 442 15.50 -14.71 6.63
C ILE A 442 16.31 -15.86 7.19
N SER A 443 17.62 -15.66 7.22
CA SER A 443 18.56 -16.53 7.93
C SER A 443 19.83 -15.76 8.30
N ASN A 444 20.52 -16.21 9.34
CA ASN A 444 21.87 -15.72 9.63
C ASN A 444 22.80 -16.03 8.43
N GLN A 445 23.86 -15.23 8.29
CA GLN A 445 24.91 -15.52 7.31
C GLN A 445 25.64 -16.82 7.60
#